data_AF-A0A969D2J6-F1
#
_entry.id   AF-A0A969D2J6-F1
#
_cell.length_a   1.000
_cell.length_b   1.000
_cell.length_c   1.000
_cell.angle_alpha   90.00
_cell.angle_beta   90.00
_cell.angle_gamma   90.00
#
_symmetry.space_group_name_H-M   'P 1'
#
loop_
_entity.id
_entity.type
_entity.pdbx_description
1 polymer ?
#
loop_
_entity_poly.entity_id
_entity_poly.type
_entity_poly.pdbx_seq_one_letter_code
_entity_poly.pdbx_strand_id
1 'polypeptide(L)'
;MADWIEVQRVMSVDLEFIIQKEGDHAWLPLESSSVEILVGRYQLIAQASEAHYPINVHLQHQYIQDDLWQEEVQQHLLQTDVQGRIEILPPTFLASGRWVITCEVPEAVGTAATEHRIYTIQLQVLQQDADLDQEWEFNEAILTPQSLPQPMGPEDSWPRLTPIFTPCLNL
;
A
#
# COMPACT_ATOMS: atom_id res chain seq x y z
N MET A 1 -0.66 34.62 45.85
CA MET A 1 0.19 33.94 44.85
C MET A 1 -0.76 32.97 44.15
N ALA A 2 -1.39 33.43 43.07
CA ALA A 2 -2.45 32.69 42.42
C ALA A 2 -1.94 32.34 41.02
N ASP A 3 -1.61 31.07 40.86
CA ASP A 3 -1.17 30.44 39.62
C ASP A 3 -2.44 30.21 38.78
N TRP A 4 -2.75 31.19 37.92
CA TRP A 4 -3.79 31.07 36.90
C TRP A 4 -3.08 31.05 35.55
N ILE A 5 -2.36 29.96 35.26
CA ILE A 5 -2.05 29.63 33.87
C ILE A 5 -3.18 28.73 33.42
N GLU A 6 -4.25 29.38 32.98
CA GLU A 6 -5.23 28.76 32.10
C GLU A 6 -4.44 28.38 30.85
N VAL A 7 -4.05 27.11 30.78
CA VAL A 7 -3.43 26.50 29.61
C VAL A 7 -4.46 26.64 28.51
N GLN A 8 -4.37 27.72 27.73
CA GLN A 8 -5.11 27.83 26.50
C GLN A 8 -4.73 26.59 25.71
N ARG A 9 -5.68 25.68 25.57
CA ARG A 9 -5.57 24.55 24.65
C ARG A 9 -5.34 25.21 23.29
N VAL A 10 -4.08 25.22 22.86
CA VAL A 10 -3.75 25.53 21.48
C VAL A 10 -4.57 24.53 20.67
N MET A 11 -5.53 25.03 19.91
CA MET A 11 -6.35 24.20 19.02
C MET A 11 -5.47 23.81 17.84
N SER A 12 -4.65 22.80 18.07
CA SER A 12 -3.77 22.20 17.09
C SER A 12 -4.58 21.20 16.28
N VAL A 13 -4.68 21.44 14.96
CA VAL A 13 -5.26 20.46 14.03
C VAL A 13 -4.16 19.46 13.67
N ASP A 14 -4.41 18.19 13.95
CA ASP A 14 -3.58 17.05 13.55
C ASP A 14 -4.29 16.28 12.44
N LEU A 15 -3.56 15.84 11.41
CA LEU A 15 -4.09 15.07 10.29
C LEU A 15 -3.49 13.67 10.26
N GLU A 16 -4.37 12.66 10.24
CA GLU A 16 -4.02 11.26 10.00
C GLU A 16 -4.51 10.85 8.61
N PHE A 17 -3.62 10.31 7.78
CA PHE A 17 -3.90 10.03 6.38
C PHE A 17 -4.14 8.54 6.14
N ILE A 18 -5.16 8.24 5.34
CA ILE A 18 -5.59 6.87 5.09
C ILE A 18 -5.92 6.72 3.61
N ILE A 19 -5.32 5.71 2.97
CA ILE A 19 -5.46 5.45 1.54
C ILE A 19 -6.20 4.12 1.31
N GLN A 20 -7.00 4.06 0.25
CA GLN A 20 -7.65 2.84 -0.21
C GLN A 20 -7.49 2.69 -1.72
N LYS A 21 -7.16 1.49 -2.18
CA LYS A 21 -7.21 1.13 -3.61
C LYS A 21 -8.64 0.66 -3.97
N GLU A 22 -9.14 1.06 -5.12
CA GLU A 22 -10.40 0.53 -5.64
C GLU A 22 -10.32 -0.99 -5.81
N GLY A 23 -11.34 -1.69 -5.31
CA GLY A 23 -11.37 -3.16 -5.27
C GLY A 23 -10.85 -3.74 -3.95
N ASP A 24 -10.07 -2.98 -3.17
CA ASP A 24 -9.67 -3.38 -1.83
C ASP A 24 -10.72 -2.97 -0.79
N HIS A 25 -10.95 -3.83 0.19
CA HIS A 25 -11.84 -3.53 1.31
C HIS A 25 -11.12 -2.87 2.48
N ALA A 26 -9.78 -2.85 2.47
CA ALA A 26 -8.96 -2.33 3.53
C ALA A 26 -8.57 -0.87 3.27
N TRP A 27 -8.75 -0.04 4.29
CA TRP A 27 -8.16 1.29 4.39
C TRP A 27 -6.81 1.17 5.09
N LEU A 28 -5.76 1.74 4.49
CA LEU A 28 -4.39 1.64 4.99
C LEU A 28 -3.90 2.99 5.50
N PRO A 29 -3.47 3.10 6.76
CA PRO A 29 -2.88 4.32 7.27
C PRO A 29 -1.54 4.59 6.58
N LEU A 30 -1.29 5.84 6.22
CA LEU A 30 0.00 6.30 5.71
C LEU A 30 0.88 6.72 6.88
N GLU A 31 1.57 5.75 7.48
CA GLU A 31 2.47 5.97 8.63
C GLU A 31 3.77 6.71 8.25
N SER A 32 4.10 6.74 6.95
CA SER A 32 5.29 7.39 6.41
C SER A 32 4.91 8.53 5.46
N SER A 33 5.71 9.60 5.47
CA SER A 33 5.55 10.72 4.54
C SER A 33 5.94 10.37 3.09
N SER A 34 6.57 9.22 2.86
CA SER A 34 6.90 8.72 1.53
C SER A 34 6.60 7.22 1.45
N VAL A 35 5.80 6.80 0.48
CA VAL A 35 5.44 5.40 0.26
C VAL A 35 5.46 5.05 -1.23
N GLU A 36 5.70 3.77 -1.52
CA GLU A 36 5.63 3.22 -2.87
C GLU A 36 4.33 2.43 -3.04
N ILE A 37 3.61 2.69 -4.12
CA ILE A 37 2.35 1.99 -4.47
C ILE A 37 2.35 1.64 -5.95
N LEU A 38 1.47 0.73 -6.36
CA LEU A 38 1.28 0.40 -7.77
C LEU A 38 0.29 1.36 -8.43
N VAL A 39 0.34 1.46 -9.75
CA VAL A 39 -0.68 2.14 -10.56
C VAL A 39 -2.07 1.57 -10.24
N GLY A 40 -3.06 2.45 -10.16
CA GLY A 40 -4.42 2.06 -9.88
C GLY A 40 -5.31 3.24 -9.53
N ARG A 41 -6.58 2.95 -9.20
CA ARG A 41 -7.50 3.95 -8.71
C ARG A 41 -7.46 3.99 -7.19
N TYR A 42 -7.20 5.15 -6.62
CA TYR A 42 -7.04 5.33 -5.19
C TYR A 42 -7.93 6.44 -4.66
N GLN A 43 -8.30 6.31 -3.39
CA GLN A 43 -8.94 7.35 -2.58
C GLN A 43 -8.01 7.68 -1.41
N LEU A 44 -7.85 8.96 -1.12
CA LEU A 44 -7.09 9.44 0.03
C LEU A 44 -8.00 10.29 0.91
N ILE A 45 -8.14 9.89 2.16
CA ILE A 45 -8.85 10.66 3.17
C ILE A 45 -7.86 11.10 4.25
N ALA A 46 -8.21 12.18 4.94
CA ALA A 46 -7.57 12.53 6.19
C ALA A 46 -8.62 12.60 7.31
N GLN A 47 -8.22 12.15 8.49
CA GLN A 47 -8.94 12.36 9.74
C GLN A 47 -8.25 13.50 10.49
N ALA A 48 -8.97 14.60 10.67
CA ALA A 48 -8.54 15.73 11.46
C ALA A 48 -9.01 15.60 12.91
N SER A 49 -8.27 16.20 13.83
CA SER A 49 -8.69 16.35 15.25
C SER A 49 -9.87 17.32 15.43
N GLU A 50 -10.09 18.23 14.47
CA GLU A 50 -11.13 19.27 14.53
C GLU A 50 -12.11 19.18 13.36
N ALA A 51 -13.40 19.41 13.66
CA ALA A 51 -14.48 19.44 12.68
C ALA A 51 -14.64 20.84 12.06
N HIS A 52 -15.19 20.91 10.84
CA HIS A 52 -15.45 22.15 10.12
C HIS A 52 -14.25 23.08 9.91
N TYR A 53 -13.03 22.53 9.94
CA TYR A 53 -11.80 23.29 9.79
C TYR A 53 -11.38 23.35 8.30
N PRO A 54 -11.05 24.53 7.76
CA PRO A 54 -10.56 24.65 6.38
C PRO A 54 -9.14 24.11 6.25
N ILE A 55 -8.84 23.42 5.14
CA ILE A 55 -7.51 22.87 4.83
C ILE A 55 -7.21 23.18 3.36
N ASN A 56 -6.05 23.79 3.10
CA ASN A 56 -5.55 23.96 1.74
C ASN A 56 -4.84 22.68 1.31
N VAL A 57 -5.27 22.09 0.20
CA VAL A 57 -4.67 20.90 -0.38
C VAL A 57 -4.03 21.27 -1.71
N HIS A 58 -2.76 20.87 -1.86
CA HIS A 58 -1.98 21.04 -3.07
C HIS A 58 -1.52 19.66 -3.54
N LEU A 59 -1.89 19.30 -4.77
CA LEU A 59 -1.55 18.03 -5.40
C LEU A 59 -0.63 18.28 -6.58
N GLN A 60 0.47 17.55 -6.64
CA GLN A 60 1.47 17.68 -7.69
C GLN A 60 1.83 16.29 -8.22
N HIS A 61 1.72 16.08 -9.52
CA HIS A 61 2.11 14.83 -10.21
C HIS A 61 3.26 15.10 -11.16
N GLN A 62 4.41 14.48 -10.91
CA GLN A 62 5.63 14.57 -11.71
C GLN A 62 5.87 13.24 -12.42
N TYR A 63 6.03 13.28 -13.74
CA TYR A 63 6.22 12.07 -14.55
C TYR A 63 7.07 12.34 -15.80
N ILE A 64 7.45 11.27 -16.48
CA ILE A 64 8.14 11.33 -17.78
C ILE A 64 7.16 10.81 -18.84
N GLN A 65 6.97 11.60 -19.89
CA GLN A 65 6.21 11.22 -21.08
C GLN A 65 7.02 11.61 -22.32
N ASP A 66 7.22 10.66 -23.23
CA ASP A 66 7.99 10.86 -24.47
C ASP A 66 9.40 11.44 -24.22
N ASP A 67 10.11 10.88 -23.23
CA ASP A 67 11.44 11.32 -22.75
C ASP A 67 11.51 12.77 -22.21
N LEU A 68 10.35 13.39 -21.97
CA LEU A 68 10.24 14.73 -21.41
C LEU A 68 9.62 14.72 -20.01
N TRP A 69 10.18 15.52 -19.11
CA TRP A 69 9.64 15.73 -17.77
C TRP A 69 8.35 16.58 -17.84
N GLN A 70 7.29 16.07 -17.22
CA GLN A 70 5.98 16.71 -17.11
C GLN A 70 5.63 16.92 -15.63
N GLU A 71 4.83 17.95 -15.38
CA GLU A 71 4.30 18.24 -14.05
C GLU A 71 2.88 18.80 -14.14
N GLU A 72 1.97 18.22 -13.35
CA GLU A 72 0.61 18.68 -13.18
C GLU A 72 0.39 19.13 -11.74
N VAL A 73 -0.28 20.27 -11.57
CA VAL A 73 -0.50 20.90 -10.26
C VAL A 73 -1.97 21.25 -10.09
N GLN A 74 -2.53 20.89 -8.94
CA GLN A 74 -3.92 21.19 -8.56
C GLN A 74 -3.97 21.73 -7.14
N GLN A 75 -4.84 22.71 -6.90
CA GLN A 75 -5.03 23.32 -5.58
C GLN A 75 -6.51 23.38 -5.23
N HIS A 76 -6.84 22.97 -4.01
CA HIS A 76 -8.20 22.89 -3.51
C HIS A 76 -8.26 23.43 -2.08
N LEU A 77 -9.25 24.26 -1.78
CA LEU A 77 -9.61 24.57 -0.40
C LEU A 77 -10.75 23.65 0.01
N LEU A 78 -10.48 22.75 0.95
CA LEU A 78 -11.44 21.78 1.46
C LEU A 78 -11.77 22.11 2.92
N GLN A 79 -12.83 21.51 3.44
CA GLN A 79 -13.24 21.69 4.84
C GLN A 79 -13.58 20.33 5.45
N THR A 80 -13.15 20.11 6.69
CA THR A 80 -13.47 18.86 7.41
C THR A 80 -14.96 18.79 7.71
N ASP A 81 -15.52 17.58 7.67
CA ASP A 81 -16.92 17.33 7.99
C ASP A 81 -17.19 17.42 9.51
N VAL A 82 -18.44 17.14 9.91
CA VAL A 82 -18.88 17.11 11.32
C VAL A 82 -18.12 16.09 12.18
N GLN A 83 -17.47 15.11 11.56
CA GLN A 83 -16.68 14.05 12.19
C GLN A 83 -15.18 14.29 12.01
N GLY A 84 -14.77 15.46 11.50
CA GLY A 84 -13.37 15.81 11.28
C GLY A 84 -12.75 15.12 10.06
N ARG A 85 -13.52 14.45 9.20
CA ARG A 85 -12.97 13.80 8.01
C ARG A 85 -12.94 14.72 6.80
N ILE A 86 -12.01 14.45 5.91
CA ILE A 86 -11.88 15.17 4.65
C ILE A 86 -11.38 14.23 3.54
N GLU A 87 -12.01 14.30 2.37
CA GLU A 87 -11.57 13.58 1.17
C GLU A 87 -10.51 14.43 0.47
N ILE A 88 -9.24 14.07 0.65
CA ILE A 88 -8.08 14.80 0.09
C ILE A 88 -7.95 14.50 -1.40
N LEU A 89 -8.14 13.23 -1.77
CA LEU A 89 -8.16 12.76 -3.15
C LEU A 89 -9.42 11.93 -3.36
N PRO A 90 -10.38 12.38 -4.20
CA PRO A 90 -11.51 11.54 -4.59
C PRO A 90 -11.00 10.32 -5.38
N PRO A 91 -11.84 9.31 -5.69
CA PRO A 91 -11.42 8.14 -6.47
C PRO A 91 -10.76 8.50 -7.81
N THR A 92 -9.43 8.52 -7.80
CA THR A 92 -8.58 9.08 -8.86
C THR A 92 -7.62 8.02 -9.34
N PHE A 93 -7.44 7.92 -10.66
CA PHE A 93 -6.46 7.02 -11.23
C PHE A 93 -5.06 7.63 -11.07
N LEU A 94 -4.25 7.05 -10.19
CA LEU A 94 -2.88 7.44 -9.99
C LEU A 94 -2.01 6.75 -11.04
N ALA A 95 -1.58 7.53 -12.03
CA ALA A 95 -0.62 7.09 -13.03
C ALA A 95 0.79 7.01 -12.45
N SER A 96 1.67 6.26 -13.11
CA SER A 96 3.06 6.10 -12.69
C SER A 96 3.78 7.44 -12.60
N GLY A 97 4.68 7.58 -11.62
CA GLY A 97 5.39 8.82 -11.36
C GLY A 97 5.34 9.19 -9.88
N ARG A 98 5.79 10.40 -9.58
CA ARG A 98 5.85 10.92 -8.21
C ARG A 98 4.66 11.83 -7.97
N TRP A 99 3.84 11.49 -7.00
CA TRP A 99 2.75 12.32 -6.52
C TRP A 99 3.15 12.94 -5.19
N VAL A 100 2.97 14.26 -5.04
CA VAL A 100 3.20 15.00 -3.80
C VAL A 100 1.89 15.66 -3.41
N ILE A 101 1.41 15.34 -2.21
CA ILE A 101 0.19 15.89 -1.62
C ILE A 101 0.62 16.71 -0.41
N THR A 102 0.34 18.00 -0.45
CA THR A 102 0.63 18.93 0.65
C THR A 102 -0.68 19.46 1.22
N CYS A 103 -0.87 19.32 2.52
CA CYS A 103 -2.01 19.86 3.25
C CYS A 103 -1.54 20.93 4.21
N GLU A 104 -2.04 22.15 4.06
CA GLU A 104 -1.72 23.29 4.91
C GLU A 104 -2.93 23.66 5.75
N VAL A 105 -2.73 23.67 7.06
CA VAL A 105 -3.73 24.10 8.04
C VAL A 105 -3.55 25.60 8.24
N PRO A 106 -4.49 26.44 7.75
CA PRO A 106 -4.40 27.89 7.90
C PRO A 106 -4.48 28.28 9.38
N GLU A 107 -3.80 29.37 9.71
CA GLU A 107 -3.82 29.96 11.04
C GLU A 107 -5.25 30.37 11.42
N ALA A 108 -5.72 29.90 12.58
CA ALA A 108 -6.93 30.39 13.20
C ALA A 108 -6.76 31.88 13.56
N VAL A 109 -7.57 32.73 12.93
CA VAL A 109 -7.53 34.18 13.16
C VAL A 109 -7.95 34.49 14.61
N GLY A 110 -7.00 34.91 15.44
CA GLY A 110 -7.28 35.45 16.79
C GLY A 110 -6.49 34.84 17.95
N THR A 111 -5.63 33.85 17.72
CA THR A 111 -4.77 33.26 18.76
C THR A 111 -3.32 33.68 18.58
N ALA A 112 -2.69 34.18 19.65
CA ALA A 112 -1.36 34.79 19.63
C ALA A 112 -0.18 33.80 19.44
N ALA A 113 -0.46 32.52 19.20
CA ALA A 113 0.51 31.48 18.93
C ALA A 113 -0.14 30.40 18.08
N THR A 114 -0.19 30.62 16.77
CA THR A 114 -0.72 29.63 15.83
C THR A 114 0.42 29.08 15.00
N GLU A 115 0.72 27.80 15.19
CA GLU A 115 1.68 27.08 14.39
C GLU A 115 1.04 26.77 13.03
N HIS A 116 1.55 27.38 11.96
CA HIS A 116 1.18 27.00 10.60
C HIS A 116 1.68 25.57 10.35
N ARG A 117 0.77 24.61 10.25
CA ARG A 117 1.12 23.20 10.09
C ARG A 117 0.98 22.77 8.65
N ILE A 118 2.03 22.15 8.15
CA ILE A 118 2.12 21.63 6.79
C ILE A 118 2.39 20.14 6.89
N TYR A 119 1.52 19.35 6.25
CA TYR A 119 1.67 17.91 6.11
C TYR A 119 2.00 17.61 4.65
N THR A 120 3.01 16.77 4.41
CA THR A 120 3.41 16.40 3.06
C THR A 120 3.53 14.89 2.94
N ILE A 121 2.86 14.35 1.92
CA ILE A 121 2.85 12.93 1.57
C ILE A 121 3.38 12.82 0.16
N GLN A 122 4.27 11.86 -0.04
CA GLN A 122 4.81 11.50 -1.32
C GLN A 122 4.43 10.06 -1.65
N LEU A 123 3.76 9.88 -2.78
CA LEU A 123 3.47 8.56 -3.33
C LEU A 123 4.34 8.36 -4.55
N GLN A 124 5.23 7.38 -4.50
CA GLN A 124 5.91 6.90 -5.69
C GLN A 124 5.06 5.80 -6.32
N VAL A 125 4.46 6.09 -7.47
CA VAL A 125 3.54 5.19 -8.15
C VAL A 125 4.31 4.43 -9.22
N LEU A 126 4.38 3.10 -9.07
CA LEU A 126 5.12 2.19 -9.93
C LEU A 126 4.18 1.50 -10.90
N GLN A 127 4.64 1.24 -12.13
CA GLN A 127 3.91 0.39 -13.06
C GLN A 127 3.83 -1.04 -12.49
N GLN A 128 2.69 -1.70 -12.67
CA GLN A 128 2.59 -3.13 -12.39
C GLN A 128 3.15 -3.87 -13.59
N ASP A 129 4.24 -4.61 -13.41
CA ASP A 129 4.76 -5.52 -14.43
C ASP A 129 3.74 -6.64 -14.64
N ALA A 130 3.01 -6.58 -15.76
CA ALA A 130 1.98 -7.56 -16.12
C ALA A 130 2.54 -8.99 -16.28
N ASP A 131 3.87 -9.14 -16.41
CA ASP A 131 4.56 -10.42 -16.61
C ASP A 131 4.81 -11.20 -15.30
N LEU A 132 4.81 -10.55 -14.13
CA LEU A 132 5.16 -11.23 -12.87
C LEU A 132 3.98 -11.99 -12.23
N ASP A 133 2.75 -11.65 -12.58
CA ASP A 133 1.55 -12.38 -12.09
C ASP A 133 1.28 -13.67 -12.91
N GLN A 134 1.92 -13.83 -14.07
CA GLN A 134 1.80 -15.03 -14.92
C GLN A 134 2.89 -16.08 -14.65
N GLU A 135 4.07 -15.71 -14.13
CA GLU A 135 5.11 -16.69 -13.79
C GLU A 135 4.83 -17.47 -12.48
N TRP A 136 3.81 -17.06 -11.71
CA TRP A 136 3.33 -17.78 -10.53
C TRP A 136 2.11 -18.66 -10.84
N GLU A 137 1.75 -18.86 -12.12
CA GLU A 137 1.12 -20.11 -12.55
C GLU A 137 2.15 -21.22 -12.37
N PHE A 138 2.27 -21.67 -11.11
CA PHE A 138 2.54 -23.03 -10.68
C PHE A 138 3.00 -23.90 -11.86
N ASN A 139 4.30 -24.21 -11.93
CA ASN A 139 4.81 -25.27 -12.78
C ASN A 139 4.24 -26.64 -12.32
N GLU A 140 2.92 -26.83 -12.43
CA GLU A 140 2.25 -28.14 -12.37
C GLU A 140 2.67 -29.01 -13.56
N ALA A 141 3.41 -28.45 -14.52
CA ALA A 141 4.05 -29.18 -15.61
C ALA A 141 5.36 -29.90 -15.24
N ILE A 142 5.95 -29.70 -14.04
CA ILE A 142 7.13 -30.50 -13.61
C ILE A 142 6.73 -31.75 -12.79
N LEU A 143 5.45 -31.90 -12.42
CA LEU A 143 4.95 -33.13 -11.79
C LEU A 143 3.97 -33.91 -12.67
N THR A 144 4.15 -33.91 -14.00
CA THR A 144 3.63 -35.00 -14.82
C THR A 144 4.47 -36.27 -14.61
N PRO A 145 3.94 -37.37 -14.05
CA PRO A 145 4.63 -38.67 -14.03
C PRO A 145 4.55 -39.32 -15.43
N GLN A 146 5.22 -38.75 -16.43
CA GLN A 146 5.24 -39.27 -17.80
C GLN A 146 6.64 -39.08 -18.43
N SER A 147 7.69 -39.60 -17.80
CA SER A 147 8.91 -40.08 -18.49
C SER A 147 9.72 -41.01 -17.59
N LEU A 148 9.09 -42.04 -17.03
CA LEU A 148 9.86 -43.23 -16.65
C LEU A 148 10.19 -43.97 -17.96
N PRO A 149 11.46 -44.23 -18.28
CA PRO A 149 11.79 -45.14 -19.38
C PRO A 149 11.12 -46.49 -19.09
N GLN A 150 10.30 -46.96 -20.02
CA GLN A 150 9.66 -48.27 -19.90
C GLN A 150 10.77 -49.33 -19.81
N PRO A 151 10.72 -50.28 -18.87
CA PRO A 151 11.61 -51.42 -18.90
C PRO A 151 11.25 -52.27 -20.12
N MET A 152 12.14 -52.30 -21.11
CA MET A 152 12.19 -53.36 -22.11
C MET A 152 12.35 -54.69 -21.35
N GLY A 153 11.35 -55.56 -21.36
CA GLY A 153 11.54 -56.96 -21.00
C GLY A 153 12.09 -57.76 -22.18
N PRO A 154 12.28 -59.09 -22.02
CA PRO A 154 12.53 -59.88 -20.81
C PRO A 154 13.97 -60.46 -20.85
N GLU A 155 14.28 -61.46 -20.01
CA GLU A 155 15.44 -62.37 -20.08
C GLU A 155 16.84 -61.71 -20.12
N ASP A 156 17.66 -61.74 -19.06
CA ASP A 156 18.16 -62.94 -18.39
C ASP A 156 19.02 -62.48 -17.19
N SER A 157 19.22 -63.36 -16.20
CA SER A 157 20.25 -63.28 -15.17
C SER A 157 20.08 -62.30 -13.99
N TRP A 158 19.31 -62.72 -12.98
CA TRP A 158 19.59 -62.34 -11.58
C TRP A 158 20.19 -63.55 -10.83
N PRO A 159 21.34 -63.43 -10.14
CA PRO A 159 21.70 -64.45 -9.15
C PRO A 159 20.73 -64.35 -7.97
N ARG A 160 20.09 -65.47 -7.65
CA ARG A 160 19.15 -65.61 -6.53
C ARG A 160 19.88 -65.45 -5.20
N LEU A 161 19.50 -64.44 -4.42
CA LEU A 161 19.73 -64.45 -2.97
C LEU A 161 18.44 -64.89 -2.28
N THR A 162 18.44 -66.11 -1.76
CA THR A 162 17.36 -66.64 -0.91
C THR A 162 17.43 -66.02 0.48
N PRO A 163 16.33 -65.51 1.05
CA PRO A 163 16.28 -65.20 2.47
C PRO A 163 16.12 -66.51 3.26
N ILE A 164 17.06 -66.79 4.16
CA ILE A 164 16.91 -67.82 5.18
C ILE A 164 16.08 -67.22 6.31
N PHE A 165 14.82 -67.64 6.43
CA PHE A 165 14.06 -67.51 7.66
C PHE A 165 13.36 -68.84 7.94
N THR A 166 13.94 -69.57 8.89
CA THR A 166 13.36 -70.78 9.47
C THR A 166 12.40 -70.37 10.58
N PRO A 167 11.11 -70.73 10.57
CA PRO A 167 10.28 -70.61 11.75
C PRO A 167 10.49 -71.82 12.65
N CYS A 168 10.82 -71.58 13.92
CA CYS A 168 10.61 -72.56 14.98
C CYS A 168 9.10 -72.79 15.15
N LEU A 169 8.66 -74.05 15.17
CA LEU A 169 7.36 -74.42 15.72
C LEU A 169 7.54 -75.60 16.69
N ASN A 170 7.08 -75.38 17.92
CA ASN A 170 6.90 -76.39 18.96
C ASN A 170 6.02 -77.54 18.47
N LEU A 171 6.48 -78.78 18.65
CA LEU A 171 5.88 -79.79 19.55
C LEU A 171 6.84 -80.95 19.79
#